data_AF-A0A8I6AKB4-F1
#
_entry.id   AF-A0A8I6AKB4-F1
#
_cell.length_a   1.000
_cell.length_b   1.000
_cell.length_c   1.000
_cell.angle_alpha   90.00
_cell.angle_beta   90.00
_cell.angle_gamma   90.00
#
_symmetry.space_group_name_H-M   'P 1'
#
loop_
_entity.id
_entity.type
_entity.pdbx_description
1 polymer ?
#
loop_
_entity_poly.entity_id
_entity_poly.type
_entity_poly.pdbx_seq_one_letter_code
_entity_poly.pdbx_strand_id
1 'polypeptide(L)'
;NLTGSRNGNRNDKESQRETTLEIENLGKRSGVIDPSITNRTQEIEERISGAEDNIENINITVKENGKCKKLLTRNIHEIQDTMRRSNLRIIGTEERKDAQLKGPVNIFNKIIEENFSNLKKEMPTNIQEAYRTPNRLDQKEIPPVT
;
A
#
# COMPACT_ATOMS: atom_id res chain seq x y z
N ASN A 1 -13.45 -93.88 2.99
CA ASN A 1 -13.84 -92.45 2.96
C ASN A 1 -12.79 -91.51 3.57
N LEU A 2 -11.49 -91.56 3.19
CA LEU A 2 -10.47 -90.68 3.80
C LEU A 2 -9.46 -90.03 2.81
N THR A 3 -9.57 -90.24 1.50
CA THR A 3 -8.61 -89.68 0.52
C THR A 3 -9.03 -88.34 -0.12
N GLY A 4 -10.33 -88.00 -0.12
CA GLY A 4 -10.85 -86.77 -0.75
C GLY A 4 -10.57 -85.46 0.01
N SER A 5 -10.41 -85.52 1.33
CA SER A 5 -10.24 -84.30 2.16
C SER A 5 -8.80 -83.73 2.14
N ARG A 6 -7.80 -84.55 1.77
CA ARG A 6 -6.38 -84.16 1.83
C ARG A 6 -5.91 -83.32 0.63
N ASN A 7 -6.60 -83.40 -0.51
CA ASN A 7 -6.25 -82.63 -1.71
C ASN A 7 -6.84 -81.20 -1.68
N GLY A 8 -8.08 -81.02 -1.24
CA GLY A 8 -8.66 -79.66 -1.06
C GLY A 8 -7.83 -78.81 -0.10
N ASN A 9 -7.46 -79.39 1.05
CA ASN A 9 -6.66 -78.72 2.07
C ASN A 9 -5.19 -78.46 1.66
N ARG A 10 -4.69 -79.09 0.58
CA ARG A 10 -3.37 -78.78 0.01
C ARG A 10 -3.47 -77.60 -0.97
N ASN A 11 -4.46 -77.61 -1.86
CA ASN A 11 -4.67 -76.54 -2.81
C ASN A 11 -4.96 -75.20 -2.09
N ASP A 12 -5.76 -75.23 -1.02
CA ASP A 12 -6.03 -74.03 -0.22
C ASP A 12 -4.76 -73.47 0.44
N LYS A 13 -3.88 -74.33 0.94
CA LYS A 13 -2.60 -73.93 1.55
C LYS A 13 -1.59 -73.41 0.53
N GLU A 14 -1.60 -73.93 -0.68
CA GLU A 14 -0.74 -73.45 -1.77
C GLU A 14 -1.22 -72.08 -2.26
N SER A 15 -2.53 -71.92 -2.48
CA SER A 15 -3.13 -70.63 -2.82
C SER A 15 -2.87 -69.57 -1.75
N GLN A 16 -3.04 -69.88 -0.47
CA GLN A 16 -2.72 -68.95 0.62
C GLN A 16 -1.24 -68.51 0.64
N ARG A 17 -0.31 -69.42 0.31
CA ARG A 17 1.13 -69.09 0.24
C ARG A 17 1.43 -68.15 -0.93
N GLU A 18 0.79 -68.39 -2.07
CA GLU A 18 0.95 -67.53 -3.26
C GLU A 18 0.41 -66.12 -2.99
N THR A 19 -0.80 -66.00 -2.42
CA THR A 19 -1.36 -64.68 -2.04
C THR A 19 -0.49 -63.96 -1.02
N THR A 20 0.09 -64.68 -0.06
CA THR A 20 1.01 -64.09 0.95
C THR A 20 2.28 -63.55 0.28
N LEU A 21 2.85 -64.27 -0.68
CA LEU A 21 4.02 -63.82 -1.44
C LEU A 21 3.71 -62.62 -2.33
N GLU A 22 2.53 -62.58 -2.97
CA GLU A 22 2.10 -61.42 -3.75
C GLU A 22 1.94 -60.17 -2.88
N ILE A 23 1.31 -60.29 -1.71
CA ILE A 23 1.18 -59.18 -0.75
C ILE A 23 2.56 -58.71 -0.28
N GLU A 24 3.48 -59.63 0.02
CA GLU A 24 4.85 -59.27 0.42
C GLU A 24 5.58 -58.50 -0.70
N ASN A 25 5.47 -58.96 -1.94
CA ASN A 25 6.09 -58.28 -3.09
C ASN A 25 5.45 -56.91 -3.38
N LEU A 26 4.13 -56.79 -3.26
CA LEU A 26 3.42 -55.51 -3.37
C LEU A 26 3.82 -54.56 -2.24
N GLY A 27 3.96 -55.05 -1.01
CA GLY A 27 4.44 -54.27 0.13
C GLY A 27 5.86 -53.74 -0.08
N LYS A 28 6.78 -54.60 -0.56
CA LYS A 28 8.15 -54.20 -0.91
C LYS A 28 8.19 -53.11 -1.97
N ARG A 29 7.31 -53.21 -2.98
CA ARG A 29 7.22 -52.22 -4.06
C ARG A 29 6.51 -50.93 -3.62
N SER A 30 5.54 -51.02 -2.73
CA SER A 30 4.83 -49.88 -2.12
C SER A 30 5.71 -49.02 -1.22
N GLY A 31 6.77 -49.59 -0.63
CA GLY A 31 7.71 -48.85 0.22
C GLY A 31 8.71 -47.99 -0.56
N VAL A 32 8.82 -48.18 -1.87
CA VAL A 32 9.71 -47.40 -2.74
C VAL A 32 8.93 -46.23 -3.29
N ILE A 33 9.14 -45.04 -2.71
CA ILE A 33 8.63 -43.79 -3.29
C ILE A 33 9.27 -43.61 -4.66
N ASP A 34 8.46 -43.37 -5.68
CA ASP A 34 8.94 -43.14 -7.04
C ASP A 34 9.91 -41.94 -7.05
N PRO A 35 11.17 -42.12 -7.51
CA PRO A 35 12.15 -41.04 -7.54
C PRO A 35 11.67 -39.77 -8.27
N SER A 36 10.79 -39.91 -9.27
CA SER A 36 10.15 -38.79 -9.97
C SER A 36 9.27 -37.96 -9.04
N ILE A 37 8.52 -38.60 -8.14
CA ILE A 37 7.69 -37.92 -7.15
C ILE A 37 8.60 -37.16 -6.18
N THR A 38 9.65 -37.79 -5.66
CA THR A 38 10.61 -37.15 -4.75
C THR A 38 11.26 -35.92 -5.40
N ASN A 39 11.71 -36.04 -6.65
CA ASN A 39 12.33 -34.92 -7.36
C ASN A 39 11.35 -33.75 -7.56
N ARG A 40 10.10 -34.05 -7.92
CA ARG A 40 9.06 -33.02 -8.06
C ARG A 40 8.72 -32.35 -6.73
N THR A 41 8.68 -33.09 -5.62
CA THR A 41 8.48 -32.51 -4.29
C THR A 41 9.61 -31.58 -3.93
N GLN A 42 10.87 -31.98 -4.12
CA GLN A 42 12.04 -31.15 -3.85
C GLN A 42 12.02 -29.85 -4.70
N GLU A 43 11.71 -29.94 -5.99
CA GLU A 43 11.59 -28.77 -6.86
C GLU A 43 10.50 -27.79 -6.38
N ILE A 44 9.36 -28.33 -5.94
CA ILE A 44 8.26 -27.52 -5.40
C ILE A 44 8.69 -26.85 -4.08
N GLU A 45 9.37 -27.57 -3.19
CA GLU A 45 9.88 -27.01 -1.93
C GLU A 45 10.86 -25.86 -2.15
N GLU A 46 11.81 -26.01 -3.07
CA GLU A 46 12.76 -24.94 -3.43
C GLU A 46 12.05 -23.72 -4.00
N ARG A 47 11.05 -23.94 -4.86
CA ARG A 47 10.24 -22.85 -5.43
C ARG A 47 9.41 -22.14 -4.38
N ILE A 48 8.88 -22.86 -3.38
CA ILE A 48 8.13 -22.27 -2.27
C ILE A 48 9.06 -21.44 -1.40
N SER A 49 10.22 -21.98 -1.01
CA SER A 49 11.22 -21.24 -0.22
C SER A 49 11.66 -19.95 -0.92
N GLY A 50 11.95 -20.02 -2.22
CA GLY A 50 12.28 -18.82 -3.00
C GLY A 50 11.13 -17.81 -3.11
N ALA A 51 9.87 -18.27 -3.12
CA ALA A 51 8.72 -17.38 -3.09
C ALA A 51 8.54 -16.71 -1.71
N GLU A 52 8.77 -17.44 -0.63
CA GLU A 52 8.71 -16.92 0.75
C GLU A 52 9.74 -15.81 0.98
N ASP A 53 11.00 -16.01 0.57
CA ASP A 53 12.05 -15.00 0.66
C ASP A 53 11.68 -13.72 -0.11
N ASN A 54 11.10 -13.87 -1.30
CA ASN A 54 10.64 -12.75 -2.11
C ASN A 54 9.48 -11.99 -1.45
N ILE A 55 8.52 -12.70 -0.85
CA ILE A 55 7.42 -12.09 -0.11
C ILE A 55 7.94 -11.30 1.10
N GLU A 56 8.91 -11.84 1.83
CA GLU A 56 9.54 -11.14 2.95
C GLU A 56 10.23 -9.84 2.49
N ASN A 57 11.02 -9.90 1.41
CA ASN A 57 11.67 -8.73 0.83
C ASN A 57 10.67 -7.65 0.38
N ILE A 58 9.56 -8.05 -0.24
CA ILE A 58 8.47 -7.13 -0.62
C ILE A 58 7.87 -6.48 0.64
N ASN A 59 7.61 -7.26 1.69
CA ASN A 59 7.06 -6.74 2.93
C ASN A 59 7.98 -5.71 3.61
N ILE A 60 9.29 -5.96 3.64
CA ILE A 60 10.28 -4.99 4.13
C ILE A 60 10.22 -3.70 3.32
N THR A 61 10.24 -3.81 1.99
CA THR A 61 10.21 -2.66 1.06
C THR A 61 8.93 -1.83 1.24
N VAL A 62 7.77 -2.48 1.36
CA VAL A 62 6.48 -1.79 1.60
C VAL A 62 6.49 -1.05 2.93
N LYS A 63 7.03 -1.65 3.99
CA LYS A 63 7.14 -1.04 5.31
C LYS A 63 8.04 0.19 5.30
N GLU A 64 9.17 0.14 4.61
CA GLU A 64 10.08 1.27 4.44
C GLU A 64 9.45 2.40 3.63
N ASN A 65 8.80 2.08 2.49
CA ASN A 65 8.05 3.05 1.70
C ASN A 65 6.95 3.74 2.52
N GLY A 66 6.26 3.01 3.40
CA GLY A 66 5.28 3.57 4.33
C GLY A 66 5.88 4.59 5.29
N LYS A 67 7.09 4.34 5.83
CA LYS A 67 7.80 5.30 6.69
C LYS A 67 8.24 6.53 5.91
N CYS A 68 8.82 6.34 4.72
CA CYS A 68 9.26 7.43 3.84
C CYS A 68 8.10 8.35 3.45
N LYS A 69 6.93 7.79 3.10
CA LYS A 69 5.74 8.57 2.77
C LYS A 69 5.29 9.45 3.95
N LYS A 70 5.25 8.90 5.17
CA LYS A 70 4.88 9.67 6.38
C LYS A 70 5.86 10.81 6.64
N LEU A 71 7.16 10.57 6.50
CA LEU A 71 8.19 11.60 6.67
C LEU A 71 8.06 12.69 5.60
N LEU A 72 7.88 12.31 4.34
CA LEU A 72 7.72 13.27 3.24
C LEU A 72 6.49 14.15 3.44
N THR A 73 5.34 13.58 3.82
CA THR A 73 4.13 14.35 4.14
C THR A 73 4.37 15.35 5.26
N ARG A 74 5.08 14.95 6.31
CA ARG A 74 5.44 15.85 7.41
C ARG A 74 6.33 17.00 6.93
N ASN A 75 7.39 16.69 6.19
CA ASN A 75 8.31 17.71 5.67
C ASN A 75 7.60 18.72 4.75
N ILE A 76 6.65 18.25 3.92
CA ILE A 76 5.84 19.14 3.09
C ILE A 76 5.03 20.11 3.95
N HIS A 77 4.39 19.63 5.02
CA HIS A 77 3.66 20.52 5.93
C HIS A 77 4.59 21.52 6.62
N GLU A 78 5.75 21.09 7.14
CA GLU A 78 6.72 21.98 7.79
C GLU A 78 7.24 23.07 6.83
N ILE A 79 7.50 22.72 5.57
CA ILE A 79 7.89 23.69 4.53
C ILE A 79 6.74 24.66 4.23
N GLN A 80 5.51 24.15 4.05
CA GLN A 80 4.35 25.01 3.79
C GLN A 80 4.08 25.98 4.95
N ASP A 81 4.20 25.52 6.18
CA ASP A 81 4.04 26.36 7.37
C ASP A 81 5.15 27.41 7.46
N THR A 82 6.38 27.03 7.17
CA THR A 82 7.52 27.96 7.12
C THR A 82 7.32 29.03 6.06
N MET A 83 6.90 28.64 4.85
CA MET A 83 6.63 29.56 3.75
C MET A 83 5.46 30.50 4.03
N ARG A 84 4.45 30.05 4.80
CA ARG A 84 3.27 30.84 5.13
C ARG A 84 3.44 31.69 6.39
N ARG A 85 4.56 31.57 7.11
CA ARG A 85 4.78 32.25 8.40
C ARG A 85 4.66 33.77 8.34
N SER A 86 5.03 34.38 7.23
CA SER A 86 4.90 35.84 6.98
C SER A 86 3.58 36.23 6.32
N ASN A 87 2.75 35.27 5.93
CA ASN A 87 1.54 35.55 5.16
C ASN A 87 0.39 35.93 6.09
N LEU A 88 -0.32 37.01 5.74
CA LEU A 88 -1.52 37.46 6.43
C LEU A 88 -2.76 37.21 5.59
N ARG A 89 -3.84 36.72 6.21
CA ARG A 89 -5.13 36.52 5.56
C ARG A 89 -6.16 37.49 6.11
N ILE A 90 -6.58 38.44 5.30
CA ILE A 90 -7.65 39.39 5.62
C ILE A 90 -8.97 38.80 5.14
N ILE A 91 -9.96 38.73 6.04
CA ILE A 91 -11.30 38.18 5.78
C ILE A 91 -12.33 39.30 5.94
N GLY A 92 -13.50 39.17 5.31
CA GLY A 92 -14.60 40.14 5.42
C GLY A 92 -14.44 41.38 4.53
N THR A 93 -13.53 41.34 3.56
CA THR A 93 -13.35 42.44 2.60
C THR A 93 -14.40 42.38 1.51
N GLU A 94 -15.10 43.50 1.28
CA GLU A 94 -16.09 43.62 0.22
C GLU A 94 -15.45 43.37 -1.17
N GLU A 95 -16.15 42.65 -2.05
CA GLU A 95 -15.67 42.20 -3.36
C GLU A 95 -16.01 43.15 -4.51
N ARG A 96 -16.57 44.34 -4.23
CA ARG A 96 -17.03 45.27 -5.26
C ARG A 96 -15.92 45.66 -6.24
N LYS A 97 -16.31 45.96 -7.49
CA LYS A 97 -15.40 46.33 -8.60
C LYS A 97 -14.37 47.41 -8.21
N ASP A 98 -14.77 48.34 -7.35
CA ASP A 98 -13.93 49.45 -6.89
C ASP A 98 -12.79 48.99 -5.97
N ALA A 99 -12.98 47.90 -5.23
CA ALA A 99 -11.96 47.28 -4.38
C ALA A 99 -10.90 46.53 -5.20
N GLN A 100 -11.27 45.98 -6.37
CA GLN A 100 -10.29 45.47 -7.34
C GLN A 100 -9.46 46.60 -7.94
N LEU A 101 -10.07 47.76 -8.24
CA LEU A 101 -9.38 48.90 -8.84
C LEU A 101 -8.29 49.51 -7.94
N LYS A 102 -8.50 49.54 -6.61
CA LYS A 102 -7.49 50.06 -5.68
C LYS A 102 -6.40 49.03 -5.32
N GLY A 103 -6.56 47.78 -5.74
CA GLY A 103 -5.62 46.71 -5.46
C GLY A 103 -5.62 46.26 -3.98
N PRO A 104 -5.21 45.01 -3.71
CA PRO A 104 -5.23 44.43 -2.37
C PRO A 104 -4.29 45.15 -1.38
N VAL A 105 -3.21 45.78 -1.87
CA VAL A 105 -2.30 46.61 -1.05
C VAL A 105 -3.01 47.80 -0.43
N ASN A 106 -3.90 48.47 -1.17
CA ASN A 106 -4.62 49.63 -0.64
C ASN A 106 -5.58 49.24 0.49
N ILE A 107 -6.17 48.05 0.40
CA ILE A 107 -7.03 47.51 1.47
C ILE A 107 -6.21 47.34 2.75
N PHE A 108 -5.02 46.73 2.66
CA PHE A 108 -4.13 46.58 3.80
C PHE A 108 -3.75 47.95 4.42
N ASN A 109 -3.35 48.92 3.60
CA ASN A 109 -2.97 50.25 4.07
C ASN A 109 -4.11 50.98 4.78
N LYS A 110 -5.34 50.87 4.25
CA LYS A 110 -6.54 51.44 4.88
C LYS A 110 -6.81 50.81 6.24
N ILE A 111 -6.70 49.48 6.36
CA ILE A 111 -6.89 48.78 7.64
C ILE A 111 -5.86 49.23 8.68
N ILE A 112 -4.58 49.31 8.30
CA ILE A 112 -3.52 49.77 9.21
C ILE A 112 -3.77 51.22 9.65
N GLU A 113 -4.19 52.10 8.76
CA GLU A 113 -4.45 53.50 9.11
C GLU A 113 -5.66 53.66 10.03
N GLU A 114 -6.74 52.94 9.76
CA GLU A 114 -7.98 53.00 10.56
C GLU A 114 -7.84 52.34 11.94
N ASN A 115 -7.03 51.28 12.07
CA ASN A 115 -6.97 50.47 13.30
C ASN A 115 -5.62 50.52 14.03
N PHE A 116 -4.51 50.77 13.33
CA PHE A 116 -3.15 50.63 13.85
C PHE A 116 -2.26 51.81 13.41
N SER A 117 -2.73 53.04 13.59
CA SER A 117 -2.07 54.25 13.09
C SER A 117 -0.60 54.42 13.52
N ASN A 118 -0.21 53.85 14.67
CA ASN A 118 1.18 53.88 15.17
C ASN A 118 2.13 52.98 14.35
N LEU A 119 1.65 51.85 13.82
CA LEU A 119 2.48 50.87 13.09
C LEU A 119 3.12 51.47 11.83
N LYS A 120 2.41 52.37 11.13
CA LYS A 120 2.91 53.07 9.93
C LYS A 120 4.15 53.91 10.21
N LYS A 121 4.31 54.42 11.44
CA LYS A 121 5.45 55.27 11.82
C LYS A 121 6.68 54.47 12.19
N GLU A 122 6.49 53.28 12.77
CA GLU A 122 7.57 52.46 13.31
C GLU A 122 8.12 51.45 12.28
N MET A 123 7.30 50.99 11.32
CA MET A 123 7.72 49.98 10.36
C MET A 123 7.20 50.29 8.95
N PRO A 124 8.08 50.68 8.00
CA PRO A 124 7.66 50.81 6.60
C PRO A 124 7.21 49.45 6.08
N THR A 125 5.97 49.37 5.61
CA THR A 125 5.32 48.12 5.17
C THR A 125 5.87 47.69 3.82
N ASN A 126 6.76 46.70 3.81
CA ASN A 126 7.26 46.05 2.59
C ASN A 126 6.40 44.83 2.24
N ILE A 127 5.38 45.04 1.41
CA ILE A 127 4.52 43.97 0.92
C ILE A 127 5.14 43.38 -0.34
N GLN A 128 5.51 42.09 -0.29
CA GLN A 128 6.09 41.40 -1.45
C GLN A 128 5.04 41.09 -2.51
N GLU A 129 3.92 40.51 -2.08
CA GLU A 129 2.78 40.20 -2.94
C GLU A 129 1.49 40.36 -2.16
N ALA A 130 0.43 40.71 -2.87
CA ALA A 130 -0.92 40.73 -2.33
C ALA A 130 -1.88 40.37 -3.45
N TYR A 131 -2.74 39.38 -3.20
CA TYR A 131 -3.75 38.91 -4.13
C TYR A 131 -4.98 38.43 -3.35
N ARG A 132 -6.11 38.37 -4.05
CA ARG A 132 -7.34 37.81 -3.49
C ARG A 132 -7.34 36.30 -3.76
N THR A 133 -7.62 35.51 -2.72
CA THR A 133 -7.80 34.06 -2.91
C THR A 133 -9.09 33.83 -3.70
N PRO A 134 -9.07 33.10 -4.82
CA PRO A 134 -10.27 32.78 -5.59
C PRO A 134 -11.33 32.10 -4.72
N ASN A 135 -12.60 32.47 -4.89
CA ASN A 135 -13.70 31.84 -4.20
C ASN A 135 -13.93 30.42 -4.74
N ARG A 136 -14.09 29.44 -3.86
CA ARG A 136 -14.34 28.04 -4.24
C ARG A 136 -15.67 27.86 -4.98
N LEU A 137 -16.62 28.76 -4.79
CA LEU A 137 -17.94 28.70 -5.44
C LEU A 137 -17.90 29.14 -6.91
N ASP A 138 -16.87 29.88 -7.33
CA ASP A 138 -16.75 30.38 -8.70
C ASP A 138 -16.17 29.34 -9.66
N GLN A 139 -15.73 28.17 -9.16
CA GLN A 139 -15.14 27.10 -9.97
C GLN A 139 -16.18 26.23 -10.70
N LYS A 140 -17.45 26.64 -10.77
CA LYS A 140 -18.56 25.82 -11.28
C LYS A 140 -18.73 25.81 -12.80
N GLU A 141 -17.79 26.36 -13.58
CA GLU A 141 -17.85 26.38 -15.05
C GLU A 141 -16.64 25.72 -15.71
N ILE A 142 -16.22 24.55 -15.22
CA ILE A 142 -15.46 23.64 -16.09
C ILE A 142 -16.46 22.59 -16.58
N PRO A 143 -16.99 22.71 -17.81
CA PRO A 143 -17.85 21.67 -18.36
C PRO A 143 -17.00 20.40 -18.52
N PRO A 144 -17.55 19.21 -18.24
CA PRO A 144 -16.82 17.98 -18.40
C PRO A 144 -16.45 17.81 -19.87
N VAL A 145 -15.14 17.68 -20.15
CA VAL A 145 -14.67 17.26 -21.48
C VAL A 145 -15.22 15.86 -21.71
N THR A 146 -16.04 15.71 -22.76
CA THR A 146 -16.61 14.44 -23.24
C THR A 146 -15.62 13.74 -24.15
#